data_AF-A0A846PCV6-F1
#
_entry.id   AF-A0A846PCV6-F1
#
_cell.length_a   1.000
_cell.length_b   1.000
_cell.length_c   1.000
_cell.angle_alpha   90.00
_cell.angle_beta   90.00
_cell.angle_gamma   90.00
#
_symmetry.space_group_name_H-M   'P 1'
#
loop_
_entity.id
_entity.type
_entity.pdbx_description
1 polymer ?
#
loop_
_entity_poly.entity_id
_entity_poly.type
_entity_poly.pdbx_seq_one_letter_code
_entity_poly.pdbx_strand_id
1 'polypeptide(L)'
;MSITSGVDYVAFAKNKLCQSRARLVTGVKVLESVLKNVRFKGAHFVFDTEERLPYLVIDLFKKSNGVVIKVGDRTHPTSVEVISSYMDWAERNEQLLRDIIAVFSKPCPPTLKDRRYIS
;
A
#
# COMPACT_ATOMS: atom_id res chain seq x y z
N MET A 1 -16.44 -8.92 -6.31
CA MET A 1 -15.09 -8.51 -6.72
C MET A 1 -14.38 -7.95 -5.50
N SER A 2 -13.67 -8.80 -4.78
CA SER A 2 -13.03 -8.49 -3.50
C SER A 2 -11.67 -7.83 -3.73
N ILE A 3 -11.42 -6.76 -2.98
CA ILE A 3 -10.16 -6.02 -2.90
C ILE A 3 -9.12 -6.94 -2.23
N THR A 4 -8.29 -7.62 -3.01
CA THR A 4 -7.18 -8.47 -2.52
C THR A 4 -5.81 -8.01 -3.01
N SER A 5 -5.67 -6.76 -3.47
CA SER A 5 -4.39 -6.27 -4.00
C SER A 5 -3.29 -6.06 -2.95
N GLY A 6 -3.60 -6.01 -1.66
CA GLY A 6 -2.60 -5.75 -0.61
C GLY A 6 -1.79 -6.95 -0.15
N VAL A 7 -2.30 -8.18 -0.32
CA VAL A 7 -1.65 -9.41 0.18
C VAL A 7 -0.62 -9.94 -0.81
N ASP A 8 -0.82 -9.66 -2.10
CA ASP A 8 0.00 -10.20 -3.19
C ASP A 8 1.39 -9.54 -3.30
N TYR A 9 1.53 -8.25 -2.93
CA TYR A 9 2.82 -7.54 -2.96
C TYR A 9 3.81 -8.05 -1.89
N VAL A 10 3.32 -8.37 -0.70
CA VAL A 10 4.16 -8.92 0.38
C VAL A 10 4.62 -10.33 0.03
N ALA A 11 3.78 -11.11 -0.66
CA ALA A 11 4.13 -12.45 -1.12
C ALA A 11 5.23 -12.42 -2.21
N PHE A 12 5.17 -11.46 -3.14
CA PHE A 12 6.16 -11.33 -4.21
C PHE A 12 7.56 -10.93 -3.70
N ALA A 13 7.64 -10.00 -2.73
CA ALA A 13 8.90 -9.61 -2.09
C ALA A 13 9.50 -10.73 -1.23
N LYS A 14 8.65 -11.55 -0.57
CA LYS A 14 9.09 -12.70 0.24
C LYS A 14 9.75 -13.80 -0.60
N ASN A 15 9.31 -14.00 -1.85
CA ASN A 15 9.80 -15.10 -2.68
C ASN A 15 11.22 -14.87 -3.25
N LYS A 16 11.67 -13.61 -3.34
CA LYS A 16 12.99 -13.26 -3.90
C LYS A 16 14.15 -13.29 -2.89
N LEU A 17 13.86 -13.43 -1.59
CA LEU A 17 14.84 -13.32 -0.49
C LEU A 17 15.30 -14.67 0.10
N CYS A 18 14.80 -15.80 -0.41
CA CYS A 18 15.01 -17.13 0.18
C CYS A 18 16.35 -17.82 -0.19
N GLN A 19 17.29 -17.16 -0.87
CA GLN A 19 18.48 -17.82 -1.43
C GLN A 19 19.81 -17.69 -0.65
N SER A 20 19.90 -16.99 0.50
CA SER A 20 21.15 -16.99 1.29
C SER A 20 20.91 -17.23 2.79
N ARG A 21 21.53 -18.31 3.29
CA ARG A 21 21.13 -19.02 4.51
C ARG A 21 21.54 -18.30 5.81
N ALA A 22 20.63 -18.35 6.79
CA ALA A 22 20.80 -18.24 8.25
C ALA A 22 21.20 -16.90 8.90
N ARG A 23 21.95 -15.97 8.28
CA ARG A 23 22.22 -14.64 8.90
C ARG A 23 21.18 -13.57 8.55
N LEU A 24 20.35 -13.84 7.55
CA LEU A 24 19.24 -12.99 7.11
C LEU A 24 17.99 -13.11 7.99
N VAL A 25 17.82 -14.18 8.77
CA VAL A 25 16.56 -14.43 9.50
C VAL A 25 16.33 -13.40 10.62
N THR A 26 17.38 -12.95 11.31
CA THR A 26 17.33 -11.84 12.28
C THR A 26 17.15 -10.49 11.59
N GLY A 27 17.79 -10.29 10.45
CA GLY A 27 17.60 -9.10 9.60
C GLY A 27 16.18 -9.00 9.05
N VAL A 28 15.54 -10.12 8.69
CA VAL A 28 14.16 -10.17 8.19
C VAL A 28 13.17 -9.79 9.29
N LYS A 29 13.38 -10.16 10.56
CA LYS A 29 12.47 -9.72 11.65
C LYS A 29 12.55 -8.22 11.92
N VAL A 30 13.75 -7.65 11.88
CA VAL A 30 13.95 -6.20 12.01
C VAL A 30 13.41 -5.47 10.78
N LEU A 31 13.68 -6.00 9.59
CA LEU A 31 13.17 -5.46 8.33
C LEU A 31 11.65 -5.58 8.26
N GLU A 32 11.03 -6.65 8.76
CA GLU A 32 9.58 -6.80 8.88
C GLU A 32 8.99 -5.78 9.86
N SER A 33 9.67 -5.48 10.97
CA SER A 33 9.26 -4.42 11.90
C SER A 33 9.31 -3.03 11.24
N VAL A 34 10.38 -2.76 10.49
CA VAL A 34 10.52 -1.52 9.73
C VAL A 34 9.49 -1.46 8.59
N LEU A 35 9.31 -2.52 7.81
CA LEU A 35 8.34 -2.63 6.71
C LEU A 35 6.89 -2.59 7.21
N LYS A 36 6.60 -3.03 8.44
CA LYS A 36 5.29 -2.83 9.08
C LYS A 36 4.99 -1.35 9.33
N ASN A 37 6.03 -0.57 9.61
CA ASN A 37 5.90 0.87 9.87
C ASN A 37 6.05 1.72 8.61
N VAL A 38 6.73 1.20 7.58
CA VAL A 38 6.90 1.86 6.28
C VAL A 38 5.74 1.47 5.37
N ARG A 39 4.73 2.34 5.31
CA ARG A 39 3.70 2.27 4.27
C ARG A 39 4.33 2.67 2.93
N PHE A 40 4.34 1.75 1.98
CA PHE A 40 4.76 2.05 0.61
C PHE A 40 3.79 3.04 -0.02
N LYS A 41 4.23 4.30 -0.19
CA LYS A 41 3.45 5.36 -0.86
C LYS A 41 3.50 5.30 -2.39
N GLY A 42 4.29 4.38 -2.94
CA GLY A 42 4.36 4.17 -4.38
C GLY A 42 5.42 3.13 -4.76
N ALA A 43 5.42 2.79 -6.03
CA ALA A 43 6.37 1.91 -6.67
C ALA A 43 6.73 2.46 -8.06
N HIS A 44 7.98 2.25 -8.46
CA HIS A 44 8.46 2.58 -9.80
C HIS A 44 8.92 1.30 -10.45
N PHE A 45 8.29 0.95 -11.57
CA PHE A 45 8.62 -0.21 -12.38
C PHE A 45 9.19 0.27 -13.69
N VAL A 46 10.34 -0.27 -14.08
CA VAL A 46 11.01 0.07 -15.34
C VAL A 46 11.11 -1.19 -16.16
N PHE A 47 10.55 -1.15 -17.36
CA PHE A 47 10.59 -2.23 -18.33
C PHE A 47 11.42 -1.77 -19.52
N ASP A 48 12.54 -2.43 -19.78
CA ASP A 48 13.37 -2.13 -20.95
C ASP A 48 12.80 -2.86 -22.18
N THR A 49 12.81 -2.19 -23.33
CA THR A 49 12.27 -2.73 -24.58
C THR A 49 13.32 -2.90 -25.67
N GLU A 50 14.59 -2.58 -25.36
CA GLU A 50 15.77 -2.67 -26.27
C GLU A 50 15.67 -1.82 -27.56
N GLU A 51 14.49 -1.28 -27.87
CA GLU A 51 14.20 -0.38 -28.97
C GLU A 51 13.92 1.04 -28.47
N ARG A 52 14.21 2.03 -29.31
CA ARG A 52 13.98 3.44 -28.95
C ARG A 52 12.50 3.77 -29.10
N LEU A 53 11.87 4.12 -27.98
CA LEU A 53 10.46 4.48 -27.95
C LEU A 53 10.25 5.99 -28.12
N PRO A 54 9.12 6.41 -28.72
CA PRO A 54 8.74 7.81 -28.76
C PRO A 54 8.41 8.32 -27.35
N TYR A 55 8.72 9.59 -27.09
CA TYR A 55 8.37 10.22 -25.81
C TYR A 55 6.85 10.34 -25.67
N LEU A 56 6.28 9.63 -24.70
CA LEU A 56 4.86 9.68 -24.39
C LEU A 56 4.66 9.58 -22.88
N VAL A 57 3.81 10.44 -22.34
CA VAL A 57 3.39 10.38 -20.93
C VAL A 57 1.87 10.25 -20.87
N ILE A 58 1.40 9.16 -20.28
CA ILE A 58 -0.01 8.88 -20.06
C ILE A 58 -0.33 9.14 -18.59
N ASP A 59 -1.08 10.20 -18.31
CA ASP A 59 -1.47 10.63 -16.96
C ASP A 59 -2.97 10.46 -16.67
N LEU A 60 -3.72 9.86 -17.60
CA LEU A 60 -5.16 9.62 -17.50
C LEU A 60 -5.58 8.90 -16.21
N PHE A 61 -4.73 7.98 -15.71
CA PHE A 61 -4.99 7.19 -14.51
C PHE A 61 -4.41 7.78 -13.23
N LYS A 62 -3.79 8.96 -13.31
CA LYS A 62 -3.13 9.59 -12.16
C LYS A 62 -4.11 9.94 -11.06
N LYS A 63 -5.28 10.48 -11.39
CA LYS A 63 -6.28 10.89 -10.39
C LYS A 63 -7.12 9.74 -9.84
N SER A 64 -7.36 8.70 -10.65
CA SER A 64 -8.20 7.57 -10.25
C SER A 64 -7.43 6.51 -9.48
N ASN A 65 -6.31 6.06 -10.04
CA ASN A 65 -5.55 4.91 -9.53
C ASN A 65 -4.13 5.28 -9.06
N GLY A 66 -3.70 6.53 -9.24
CA GLY A 66 -2.33 6.95 -8.90
C GLY A 66 -1.27 6.42 -9.85
N VAL A 67 -1.65 5.99 -11.06
CA VAL A 67 -0.74 5.41 -12.04
C VAL A 67 -0.38 6.42 -13.11
N VAL A 68 0.92 6.56 -13.38
CA VAL A 68 1.49 7.35 -14.48
C VAL A 68 2.38 6.42 -15.29
N ILE A 69 2.17 6.40 -16.61
CA ILE A 69 3.00 5.62 -17.53
C ILE A 69 3.82 6.61 -18.34
N LYS A 70 5.13 6.47 -18.31
CA LYS A 70 6.05 7.21 -19.16
C LYS A 70 6.74 6.25 -20.11
N VAL A 71 6.94 6.71 -21.33
CA VAL A 71 7.56 5.95 -22.41
C VAL A 71 8.63 6.83 -23.04
N GLY A 72 9.83 6.28 -23.25
CA GLY A 72 10.89 6.98 -23.98
C GLY A 72 11.32 8.31 -23.35
N ASP A 73 11.43 8.35 -22.01
CA ASP A 73 11.88 9.55 -21.29
C ASP A 73 13.33 9.89 -21.66
N ARG A 74 13.74 11.15 -21.47
CA ARG A 74 15.05 11.64 -21.90
C ARG A 74 16.22 10.91 -21.22
N THR A 75 15.99 10.38 -20.01
CA THR A 75 16.96 9.58 -19.25
C THR A 75 16.92 8.09 -19.62
N HIS A 76 15.77 7.58 -20.07
CA HIS A 76 15.59 6.18 -20.44
C HIS A 76 14.81 6.08 -21.76
N PRO A 77 15.47 6.29 -22.91
CA PRO A 77 14.82 6.36 -24.21
C PRO A 77 14.30 4.99 -24.70
N THR A 78 14.71 3.89 -24.07
CA THR A 78 14.32 2.51 -24.43
C THR A 78 13.40 1.86 -23.41
N SER A 79 12.98 2.59 -22.36
CA SER A 79 12.19 2.01 -21.29
C SER A 79 10.76 2.56 -21.22
N VAL A 80 9.89 1.70 -20.72
CA VAL A 80 8.56 2.02 -20.24
C VAL A 80 8.60 2.08 -18.72
N GLU A 81 8.34 3.24 -18.16
CA GLU A 81 8.28 3.47 -16.73
C GLU A 81 6.83 3.52 -16.27
N VAL A 82 6.47 2.63 -15.34
CA VAL A 82 5.17 2.64 -14.67
C VAL A 82 5.40 3.12 -13.23
N ILE A 83 4.90 4.31 -12.95
CA ILE A 83 4.92 4.91 -11.61
C ILE A 83 3.54 4.69 -11.01
N SER A 84 3.47 3.91 -9.94
CA SER A 84 2.28 3.72 -9.12
C SER A 84 2.43 4.49 -7.82
N SER A 85 1.40 5.22 -7.40
CA SER A 85 1.38 5.96 -6.15
C SER A 85 0.11 5.62 -5.37
N TYR A 86 0.26 5.50 -4.05
CA TYR A 86 -0.86 5.34 -3.15
C TYR A 86 -1.55 6.68 -2.97
N MET A 87 -2.86 6.71 -3.22
CA MET A 87 -3.59 7.97 -3.36
C MET A 87 -3.99 8.59 -2.02
N ASP A 88 -3.91 9.91 -1.92
CA ASP A 88 -4.25 10.66 -0.71
C ASP A 88 -5.72 10.50 -0.27
N TRP A 89 -6.64 10.27 -1.21
CA TRP A 89 -8.05 10.00 -0.89
C TRP A 89 -8.24 8.61 -0.26
N ALA A 90 -7.44 7.62 -0.69
CA ALA A 90 -7.48 6.28 -0.12
C ALA A 90 -6.93 6.30 1.32
N GLU A 91 -5.86 7.07 1.55
CA GLU A 91 -5.31 7.30 2.89
C GLU A 91 -6.35 7.93 3.84
N ARG A 92 -7.06 8.96 3.36
CA ARG A 92 -8.15 9.61 4.12
C ARG A 92 -9.29 8.64 4.43
N ASN A 93 -9.70 7.81 3.47
CA ASN A 93 -10.77 6.84 3.68
C ASN A 93 -10.41 5.78 4.72
N GLU A 94 -9.18 5.27 4.70
CA GLU A 94 -8.71 4.33 5.72
C GLU A 94 -8.69 4.96 7.10
N GLN A 95 -8.27 6.22 7.22
CA GLN A 95 -8.28 6.93 8.50
C GLN A 95 -9.71 7.11 9.02
N LEU A 96 -10.63 7.55 8.16
CA LEU A 96 -12.03 7.72 8.50
C LEU A 96 -12.66 6.39 8.98
N LEU A 97 -12.37 5.28 8.30
CA LEU A 97 -12.82 3.96 8.72
C LEU A 97 -12.27 3.55 10.09
N ARG A 98 -11.00 3.86 10.38
CA ARG A 98 -10.41 3.63 11.71
C ARG A 98 -11.11 4.44 12.79
N ASP A 99 -11.40 5.71 12.53
CA ASP A 99 -12.07 6.59 13.47
C ASP A 99 -13.50 6.12 13.76
N ILE A 100 -14.22 5.69 12.71
CA ILE A 100 -15.54 5.06 12.84
C ILE A 100 -15.46 3.82 13.73
N ILE A 101 -14.54 2.89 13.45
CA ILE A 101 -14.37 1.68 14.26
C ILE A 101 -14.04 2.03 15.71
N ALA A 102 -13.18 3.03 15.94
CA ALA A 102 -12.82 3.49 17.28
C ALA A 102 -14.02 4.08 18.05
N VAL A 103 -14.99 4.69 17.35
CA VAL A 103 -16.22 5.18 17.97
C VAL A 103 -17.15 4.02 18.31
N PHE A 104 -17.38 3.09 17.37
CA PHE A 104 -18.31 1.97 17.56
C PHE A 104 -17.79 0.87 18.48
N SER A 105 -16.47 0.75 18.65
CA SER A 105 -15.85 -0.21 19.58
C SER A 105 -15.80 0.27 21.03
N LYS A 106 -16.12 1.55 21.31
CA LYS A 106 -16.23 2.01 22.70
C LYS A 106 -17.51 1.43 23.30
N PRO A 107 -17.42 0.63 24.38
CA PRO A 107 -18.61 0.14 25.05
C PRO A 107 -19.43 1.33 25.54
N CYS A 108 -20.73 1.31 25.24
CA CYS A 108 -21.67 2.26 25.81
C CYS A 108 -21.51 2.24 27.34
N PRO A 109 -21.37 3.39 28.02
CA PRO A 109 -21.34 3.39 29.48
C PRO A 109 -22.61 2.68 29.98
N PRO A 110 -22.51 1.81 31.00
CA PRO A 110 -23.66 1.07 31.48
C PRO A 110 -24.77 2.05 31.84
N THR A 111 -25.93 1.89 31.19
CA THR A 111 -27.14 2.65 31.50
C THR A 111 -27.41 2.56 33.00
N LEU A 112 -27.60 3.73 33.61
CA LEU A 112 -27.82 3.93 35.04
C LEU A 112 -28.70 2.83 35.64
N LYS A 113 -28.13 2.13 36.63
CA LYS A 113 -28.74 1.10 37.47
C LYS A 113 -30.23 1.38 37.72
N ASP A 114 -31.06 0.37 37.44
CA ASP A 114 -32.41 0.25 37.98
C ASP A 114 -32.37 0.41 39.50
N ARG A 115 -32.67 1.62 39.97
CA ARG A 115 -32.74 2.00 41.40
C ARG A 115 -34.19 2.01 41.89
N ARG A 116 -35.01 1.06 41.45
CA ARG A 116 -36.39 0.92 41.96
C ARG A 116 -36.75 -0.55 42.02
N TYR A 117 -36.57 -1.18 43.18
CA TYR A 117 -37.43 -2.20 43.80
C TYR A 117 -36.72 -2.67 45.09
N ILE A 118 -36.81 -1.85 46.14
CA ILE A 118 -36.79 -2.33 47.53
C ILE A 118 -38.02 -1.70 48.17
N SER A 119 -39.07 -2.50 48.27
CA SER A 119 -40.23 -2.29 49.13
C SER A 119 -40.52 -3.62 49.80
#